data_AF-A0A914XVA1-F1
#
_entry.id   AF-A0A914XVA1-F1
#
_cell.length_a   1.000
_cell.length_b   1.000
_cell.length_c   1.000
_cell.angle_alpha   90.00
_cell.angle_beta   90.00
_cell.angle_gamma   90.00
#
_symmetry.space_group_name_H-M   'P 1'
#
loop_
_entity.id
_entity.type
_entity.pdbx_description
1 polymer ?
#
loop_
_entity_poly.entity_id
_entity_poly.type
_entity_poly.pdbx_seq_one_letter_code
_entity_poly.pdbx_strand_id
1 'polypeptide(L)'
;MPAFGVKMDGIPGRNNETWFKAAREGLYYGQCSELCGKDHAYMPIAVRVVSQERYDAWFAAAKSDVSGANKALMAAIENDSKTVTVAGN
;
A
#
# COMPACT_ATOMS: atom_id res chain seq x y z
N MET A 1 -5.35 -7.18 6.75
CA MET A 1 -4.05 -7.28 6.08
C MET A 1 -3.27 -8.47 6.66
N PRO A 2 -3.28 -9.64 6.01
CA PRO A 2 -2.68 -10.86 6.56
C PRO A 2 -1.21 -10.71 6.95
N ALA A 3 -0.38 -10.09 6.11
CA ALA A 3 1.05 -9.92 6.36
C ALA A 3 1.38 -9.06 7.59
N PHE A 4 0.42 -8.25 8.07
CA PHE A 4 0.58 -7.42 9.27
C PHE A 4 -0.17 -7.98 10.48
N GLY A 5 -0.91 -9.09 10.33
CA GLY A 5 -1.74 -9.65 11.40
C GLY A 5 -2.90 -8.74 11.84
N VAL A 6 -3.29 -7.77 11.00
CA VAL A 6 -4.32 -6.77 11.35
C VAL A 6 -5.65 -7.08 10.67
N LYS A 7 -6.73 -7.09 11.45
CA LYS A 7 -8.14 -7.06 10.99
C LYS A 7 -8.90 -6.08 11.87
N MET A 8 -9.78 -5.31 11.26
CA MET A 8 -10.70 -4.40 11.92
C MET A 8 -11.94 -4.23 11.06
N ASP A 9 -13.11 -4.23 11.68
CA ASP A 9 -14.37 -4.11 10.96
C ASP A 9 -14.72 -2.64 10.75
N GLY A 10 -15.22 -2.31 9.55
CA GLY A 10 -15.77 -1.01 9.22
C GLY A 10 -17.24 -0.93 9.63
N ILE A 11 -17.52 -0.34 10.80
CA ILE A 11 -18.87 -0.28 11.38
C ILE A 11 -19.43 1.15 11.19
N PRO A 12 -20.56 1.32 10.48
CA PRO A 12 -21.19 2.63 10.34
C PRO A 12 -21.49 3.27 11.70
N GLY A 13 -21.08 4.53 11.89
CA GLY A 13 -21.27 5.28 13.14
C GLY A 13 -20.24 5.00 14.24
N ARG A 14 -19.22 4.17 14.00
CA ARG A 14 -18.13 3.89 14.96
C ARG A 14 -16.76 4.03 14.31
N ASN A 15 -15.92 4.89 14.88
CA ASN A 15 -14.49 4.90 14.56
C ASN A 15 -13.78 3.79 15.32
N ASN A 16 -13.06 2.94 14.59
CA ASN A 16 -12.18 1.93 15.15
C ASN A 16 -10.75 2.23 14.70
N GLU A 17 -9.78 1.98 15.57
CA GLU A 17 -8.37 2.24 15.29
C GLU A 17 -7.53 1.01 15.60
N THR A 18 -6.57 0.73 14.73
CA THR A 18 -5.56 -0.31 14.88
C THR A 18 -4.23 0.22 14.36
N TRP A 19 -3.14 -0.46 14.66
CA TRP A 19 -1.81 -0.04 14.23
C TRP A 19 -1.02 -1.25 13.71
N PHE A 20 -0.06 -0.97 12.83
CA PHE A 20 0.95 -1.93 12.42
C PHE A 20 2.28 -1.21 12.18
N LYS A 21 3.37 -1.98 12.18
CA LYS A 21 4.67 -1.52 11.71
C LYS A 21 5.13 -2.45 10.60
N ALA A 22 5.37 -1.90 9.41
CA ALA A 22 5.93 -2.67 8.32
C ALA A 22 7.43 -2.92 8.55
N ALA A 23 7.86 -4.17 8.44
CA ALA A 23 9.25 -4.55 8.67
C ALA A 23 10.12 -4.47 7.41
N ARG A 24 9.51 -4.47 6.22
CA ARG A 24 10.20 -4.48 4.92
C ARG A 24 9.41 -3.65 3.90
N GLU A 25 10.11 -3.07 2.94
CA GLU A 25 9.48 -2.47 1.76
C GLU A 25 8.84 -3.53 0.88
N GLY A 26 7.75 -3.17 0.19
CA GLY A 26 7.03 -4.12 -0.65
C GLY A 26 5.57 -3.74 -0.91
N LEU A 27 4.87 -4.61 -1.65
CA LEU A 27 3.42 -4.53 -1.85
C LEU A 27 2.72 -5.62 -1.05
N TYR A 28 1.75 -5.21 -0.25
CA TYR A 28 0.98 -6.10 0.61
C TYR A 28 -0.49 -6.05 0.22
N TYR A 29 -1.13 -7.21 0.14
CA TYR A 29 -2.51 -7.34 -0.27
C TYR A 29 -3.40 -7.84 0.86
N GLY A 30 -4.59 -7.27 0.94
CA GLY A 30 -5.68 -7.70 1.81
C GLY A 30 -6.99 -7.78 1.03
N GLN A 31 -7.97 -8.44 1.64
CA GLN A 31 -9.34 -8.54 1.13
C GLN A 31 -10.31 -8.08 2.21
N CYS A 32 -11.50 -7.64 1.81
CA CYS A 32 -12.59 -7.45 2.74
C CYS A 32 -12.84 -8.74 3.53
N SER A 33 -13.07 -8.62 4.84
CA SER A 33 -13.18 -9.77 5.76
C SER A 33 -14.51 -9.79 6.51
N GLU A 34 -15.51 -9.08 5.99
CA GLU A 34 -16.88 -9.04 6.49
C GLU A 34 -17.83 -9.03 5.30
N LEU A 35 -18.80 -9.95 5.26
CA LEU A 35 -19.68 -10.10 4.11
C LEU A 35 -20.53 -8.83 3.91
N CYS A 36 -20.30 -8.13 2.81
CA CYS A 36 -20.86 -6.78 2.57
C CYS A 36 -21.72 -6.65 1.31
N GLY A 37 -22.10 -7.76 0.68
CA GLY A 37 -23.00 -7.78 -0.49
C GLY A 37 -22.42 -8.47 -1.72
N LYS A 38 -23.05 -8.25 -2.89
CA LYS A 38 -22.74 -8.91 -4.17
C LYS A 38 -21.27 -8.80 -4.55
N ASP A 39 -20.69 -7.61 -4.36
CA ASP A 39 -19.32 -7.31 -4.81
C ASP A 39 -18.28 -7.48 -3.70
N HIS A 40 -18.62 -8.21 -2.62
CA HIS A 40 -17.74 -8.45 -1.48
C HIS A 40 -16.34 -8.96 -1.88
N ALA A 41 -16.25 -9.78 -2.93
CA ALA A 41 -14.99 -10.34 -3.43
C ALA A 41 -14.18 -9.38 -4.33
N TYR A 42 -14.74 -8.24 -4.75
CA TYR A 42 -14.15 -7.34 -5.75
C TYR A 42 -13.67 -6.01 -5.16
N MET A 43 -13.42 -5.98 -3.84
CA MET A 43 -12.91 -4.80 -3.12
C MET A 43 -11.58 -5.09 -2.39
N PRO A 44 -10.49 -5.35 -3.14
CA PRO A 44 -9.18 -5.63 -2.56
C PRO A 44 -8.55 -4.38 -1.93
N ILE A 45 -7.62 -4.60 -1.02
CA ILE A 45 -6.81 -3.55 -0.39
C ILE A 45 -5.35 -3.80 -0.75
N ALA A 46 -4.64 -2.75 -1.16
CA ALA A 46 -3.20 -2.79 -1.40
C ALA A 46 -2.49 -1.73 -0.54
N VAL A 47 -1.39 -2.13 0.10
CA VAL A 47 -0.50 -1.23 0.85
C VAL A 47 0.90 -1.33 0.28
N ARG A 48 1.40 -0.22 -0.25
CA ARG A 48 2.78 -0.08 -0.72
C ARG A 48 3.62 0.51 0.40
N VAL A 49 4.60 -0.25 0.88
CA VAL A 49 5.60 0.20 1.86
C VAL A 49 6.88 0.57 1.12
N VAL A 50 7.42 1.74 1.41
CA VAL A 50 8.61 2.32 0.76
C VAL A 50 9.53 2.94 1.82
N SER A 51 10.74 3.31 1.40
CA SER A 51 11.68 4.05 2.24
C SER A 51 11.09 5.39 2.69
N GLN A 52 11.60 5.93 3.80
CA GLN A 52 11.19 7.24 4.30
C GLN A 52 11.38 8.34 3.24
N GLU A 53 12.51 8.32 2.53
CA GLU A 53 12.83 9.29 1.47
C GLU A 53 11.79 9.30 0.35
N ARG A 54 11.38 8.11 -0.11
CA ARG A 54 10.32 7.95 -1.13
C ARG A 54 8.97 8.41 -0.61
N TYR A 55 8.65 8.09 0.64
CA TYR A 55 7.41 8.53 1.27
C TYR A 55 7.36 10.06 1.36
N ASP A 56 8.44 10.73 1.77
CA ASP A 56 8.48 12.18 1.90
C ASP A 56 8.31 12.88 0.54
N ALA A 57 8.97 12.36 -0.50
CA ALA A 57 8.82 12.84 -1.87
C ALA A 57 7.37 12.64 -2.38
N TRP A 58 6.79 11.46 -2.15
CA TRP A 58 5.39 11.17 -2.49
C TRP A 58 4.44 12.08 -1.72
N PHE A 59 4.64 12.27 -0.42
CA PHE A 59 3.78 13.07 0.45
C PHE A 59 3.78 14.54 0.04
N ALA A 60 4.93 15.09 -0.35
CA ALA A 60 5.02 16.45 -0.87
C ALA A 60 4.19 16.62 -2.15
N ALA A 61 4.27 15.68 -3.09
CA ALA A 61 3.51 15.72 -4.34
C ALA A 61 2.01 15.42 -4.15
N ALA A 62 1.68 14.46 -3.27
CA ALA A 62 0.31 13.99 -3.06
C ALA A 62 -0.61 15.05 -2.44
N LYS A 63 -0.05 16.06 -1.76
CA LYS A 63 -0.81 17.21 -1.24
C LYS A 63 -1.59 17.97 -2.31
N SER A 64 -1.08 18.01 -3.54
CA SER A 64 -1.73 18.69 -4.67
C SER A 64 -2.28 17.71 -5.72
N ASP A 65 -1.56 16.62 -6.01
CA ASP A 65 -1.99 15.61 -6.98
C ASP A 65 -1.60 14.20 -6.52
N VAL A 66 -2.54 13.52 -5.88
CA VAL A 66 -2.38 12.13 -5.45
C VAL A 66 -2.17 11.19 -6.65
N SER A 67 -2.82 11.44 -7.79
CA SER A 67 -2.72 10.56 -8.96
C SER A 67 -1.34 10.65 -9.59
N GLY A 68 -0.85 11.87 -9.81
CA GLY A 68 0.51 12.14 -10.28
C GLY A 68 1.58 11.61 -9.32
N ALA A 69 1.40 11.83 -8.02
CA ALA A 69 2.30 11.32 -6.99
C ALA A 69 2.40 9.77 -7.03
N ASN A 70 1.27 9.08 -7.19
CA ASN A 70 1.26 7.63 -7.32
C ASN A 70 1.99 7.15 -8.58
N LYS A 71 1.78 7.81 -9.73
CA LYS A 71 2.50 7.48 -10.97
C LYS A 71 4.00 7.68 -10.83
N ALA A 72 4.42 8.82 -10.25
CA ALA A 72 5.83 9.13 -10.03
C ALA A 72 6.49 8.13 -9.07
N LEU A 73 5.82 7.76 -7.98
CA LEU A 73 6.31 6.75 -7.03
C LEU A 73 6.48 5.39 -7.71
N MET A 74 5.50 4.96 -8.51
CA MET A 74 5.57 3.68 -9.21
C MET A 74 6.69 3.66 -10.25
N ALA A 75 6.90 4.76 -10.99
CA ALA A 75 8.02 4.88 -11.92
C ALA A 75 9.38 4.83 -11.20
N ALA A 76 9.51 5.49 -10.05
CA ALA A 76 10.73 5.46 -9.25
C ALA A 76 11.06 4.05 -8.72
N ILE A 77 10.04 3.28 -8.31
CA ILE A 77 10.23 1.88 -7.88
C ILE A 77 10.64 0.99 -9.06
N GLU A 78 10.04 1.18 -10.24
CA GLU A 78 10.37 0.39 -11.43
C GLU A 78 11.81 0.65 -11.91
N ASN A 79 12.26 1.89 -11.85
CA ASN A 79 13.63 2.25 -12.23
C ASN A 79 14.68 1.53 -11.37
N ASP A 80 14.47 1.45 -10.05
CA ASP A 80 15.37 0.73 -9.14
C ASP A 80 15.42 -0.78 -9.45
N SER A 81 14.28 -1.38 -9.78
CA SER A 81 14.21 -2.80 -10.16
C SER A 81 14.98 -3.09 -11.45
N LYS A 82 15.16 -2.10 -12.33
CA LYS A 82 15.95 -2.24 -13.57
C LYS A 82 17.45 -2.00 -13.35
N THR A 83 17.82 -1.23 -12.31
CA THR A 83 19.23 -0.98 -11.95
C THR A 83 19.87 -2.09 -11.12
N VAL A 84 19.09 -3.03 -10.57
CA VAL A 84 19.63 -4.29 -10.05
C VAL A 84 20.08 -5.14 -11.25
N THR A 85 21.33 -4.96 -11.66
CA THR A 85 21.99 -5.85 -12.62
C THR A 85 21.80 -7.28 -12.15
N VAL A 86 21.20 -8.12 -12.99
CA VAL A 86 21.22 -9.57 -12.84
C VAL A 86 22.69 -9.96 -12.71
N ALA A 87 23.16 -10.25 -11.50
CA ALA A 87 24.44 -10.90 -11.30
C ALA A 87 24.32 -12.23 -12.02
N GLY A 88 25.05 -12.36 -13.13
CA GLY A 88 24.96 -13.49 -14.04
C GLY A 88 25.17 -14.82 -13.32
N ASN A 89 24.50 -15.84 -13.85
CA ASN A 89 24.97 -17.22 -13.83
C ASN A 89 25.35 -17.58 -15.26
#